data_AF-A0A7V3UNL7-F1
#
_entry.id   AF-A0A7V3UNL7-F1
#
_cell.length_a   1.000
_cell.length_b   1.000
_cell.length_c   1.000
_cell.angle_alpha   90.00
_cell.angle_beta   90.00
_cell.angle_gamma   90.00
#
_symmetry.space_group_name_H-M   'P 1'
#
loop_
_entity.id
_entity.type
_entity.pdbx_description
1 polymer ?
#
loop_
_entity_poly.entity_id
_entity_poly.type
_entity_poly.pdbx_seq_one_letter_code
_entity_poly.pdbx_strand_id
1 'polypeptide(L)' 'MEYLSQKGVAFTEKNVSEDPKALDEMRQLGSQKTPTIVIDGNVVIGFNRSQIDDLLAK' A
#
# COMPACT_ATOMS: atom_id res chain seq x y z
N MET A 1 -1.33 -2.81 -10.05
CA MET A 1 -0.03 -2.12 -9.86
C MET A 1 0.40 -1.21 -11.03
N GLU A 2 -0.38 -1.03 -12.11
CA GLU A 2 0.01 -0.19 -13.25
C GLU A 2 0.38 1.26 -12.88
N TYR A 3 -0.25 1.85 -11.86
CA TYR A 3 0.00 3.22 -11.45
C TYR A 3 1.42 3.44 -10.88
N LEU A 4 1.89 2.52 -10.03
CA LEU A 4 3.24 2.60 -9.45
C LEU A 4 4.30 2.22 -10.49
N SER A 5 4.03 1.20 -11.32
CA SER A 5 4.91 0.83 -12.44
C SER A 5 5.05 1.97 -13.47
N GLN A 6 3.97 2.69 -13.80
CA GLN A 6 4.04 3.85 -14.68
C GLN A 6 4.85 5.01 -14.09
N LYS A 7 4.85 5.15 -12.76
CA LYS A 7 5.73 6.10 -12.06
C LYS A 7 7.17 5.60 -11.90
N GLY A 8 7.49 4.37 -12.31
CA GLY A 8 8.80 3.77 -12.10
C GLY A 8 9.11 3.45 -10.64
N VAL A 9 8.07 3.36 -9.79
CA VAL A 9 8.23 3.11 -8.36
C VAL A 9 8.33 1.61 -8.12
N ALA A 10 9.40 1.20 -7.46
CA ALA A 10 9.53 -0.17 -6.97
C ALA A 10 8.53 -0.40 -5.83
N PHE A 11 7.70 -1.43 -5.96
CA PHE A 11 6.76 -1.84 -4.92
C PHE A 11 6.84 -3.34 -4.73
N THR A 12 6.33 -3.82 -3.59
CA THR A 12 6.16 -5.24 -3.33
C THR A 12 4.67 -5.51 -3.14
N GLU A 13 4.10 -6.36 -4.00
CA GLU A 13 2.74 -6.83 -3.81
C GLU A 13 2.73 -7.93 -2.76
N LYS A 14 1.97 -7.74 -1.68
CA LYS A 14 1.71 -8.75 -0.65
C LYS A 14 0.23 -9.12 -0.69
N ASN A 15 -0.08 -10.38 -0.98
CA ASN A 15 -1.47 -10.85 -1.00
C ASN A 15 -1.91 -11.22 0.41
N VAL A 16 -2.76 -10.40 1.04
CA VAL A 16 -3.28 -10.66 2.39
C VAL A 16 -4.21 -11.88 2.48
N SER A 17 -4.71 -12.37 1.35
CA SER A 17 -5.54 -13.59 1.30
C SER A 17 -4.69 -14.86 1.34
N GLU A 18 -3.47 -14.81 0.83
CA GLU A 18 -2.53 -15.94 0.77
C GLU A 18 -1.46 -15.87 1.86
N ASP A 19 -1.12 -14.65 2.29
CA ASP A 19 -0.08 -14.40 3.28
C ASP A 19 -0.69 -13.91 4.62
N PRO A 20 -0.79 -14.79 5.63
CA PRO A 20 -1.37 -14.42 6.91
C PRO A 20 -0.53 -13.40 7.69
N LYS A 21 0.77 -13.26 7.39
CA LYS A 21 1.59 -12.20 8.01
C LYS A 21 1.25 -10.85 7.41
N ALA A 22 1.06 -10.76 6.09
CA ALA A 22 0.60 -9.53 5.45
C ALA A 22 -0.78 -9.09 5.98
N LEU A 23 -1.66 -10.06 6.26
CA LEU A 23 -2.95 -9.79 6.90
C LEU A 23 -2.79 -9.24 8.32
N ASP A 24 -1.87 -9.80 9.11
CA ASP A 24 -1.58 -9.31 10.45
C ASP A 24 -0.96 -7.91 10.42
N GLU A 25 0.04 -7.67 9.57
CA GLU A 25 0.62 -6.34 9.32
C GLU A 25 -0.48 -5.34 8.94
N MET A 26 -1.37 -5.68 8.00
CA MET A 26 -2.48 -4.82 7.60
C MET A 26 -3.39 -4.45 8.78
N ARG A 27 -3.69 -5.40 9.67
CA ARG A 27 -4.48 -5.15 10.88
C ARG A 27 -3.72 -4.29 11.90
N GLN A 28 -2.42 -4.55 12.11
CA GLN A 28 -1.58 -3.77 13.00
C GLN A 28 -1.47 -2.31 12.54
N LEU A 29 -1.47 -2.09 11.23
CA LEU A 29 -1.50 -0.76 10.61
C LEU A 29 -2.87 -0.06 10.73
N GLY A 30 -3.87 -0.68 11.38
CA GLY A 30 -5.21 -0.14 11.56
C GLY A 30 -6.08 -0.22 10.30
N SER A 31 -5.63 -0.94 9.27
CA SER A 31 -6.37 -1.09 8.04
C SER A 31 -7.28 -2.32 8.06
N GLN A 32 -8.53 -2.13 7.67
CA GLN A 32 -9.55 -3.18 7.64
C GLN A 32 -10.06 -3.46 6.22
N LYS A 33 -9.56 -2.72 5.22
CA LYS A 33 -10.01 -2.84 3.82
C LYS A 33 -8.83 -2.81 2.87
N THR A 34 -8.90 -3.65 1.84
CA THR A 34 -7.99 -3.61 0.70
C THR A 34 -8.53 -2.64 -0.37
N PRO A 35 -7.65 -2.07 -1.20
CA PRO A 35 -6.19 -2.13 -1.14
C PRO A 35 -5.62 -1.30 0.02
N THR A 36 -4.57 -1.79 0.68
CA THR A 36 -3.77 -1.00 1.64
C THR A 36 -2.38 -0.83 1.05
N ILE A 37 -1.91 0.42 1.00
CA ILE A 37 -0.65 0.78 0.35
C ILE A 37 0.22 1.42 1.42
N VAL A 38 1.43 0.89 1.62
CA VAL A 38 2.39 1.44 2.58
C VAL A 38 3.54 2.06 1.81
N ILE A 39 3.78 3.36 2.01
CA ILE A 39 4.82 4.13 1.31
C ILE A 39 5.67 4.83 2.37
N ASP A 40 6.95 4.47 2.48
CA ASP A 40 7.89 5.04 3.46
C ASP A 40 7.35 5.02 4.91
N GLY A 41 6.70 3.91 5.30
CA GLY A 41 6.07 3.76 6.62
C GLY A 41 4.71 4.47 6.77
N ASN A 42 4.26 5.24 5.78
CA ASN A 42 2.93 5.85 5.76
C ASN A 42 1.90 4.86 5.22
N VAL A 43 0.85 4.62 5.99
CA VAL A 43 -0.23 3.70 5.63
C VAL A 43 -1.34 4.47 4.93
N VAL A 44 -1.59 4.13 3.68
CA VAL A 44 -2.73 4.62 2.90
C VAL A 44 -3.76 3.50 2.80
N ILE A 45 -4.92 3.73 3.42
CA ILE A 45 -6.04 2.80 3.38
C ILE A 45 -6.91 3.15 2.18
N GLY A 46 -7.10 2.19 1.27
CA GLY A 46 -7.77 2.39 -0.01
C GLY A 46 -6.85 2.95 -1.10
N PHE A 47 -7.42 3.21 -2.27
CA PHE A 47 -6.71 3.82 -3.38
C PHE A 47 -6.92 5.33 -3.37
N ASN A 48 -6.02 6.06 -2.71
CA ASN A 48 -6.04 7.53 -2.67
C ASN A 48 -4.92 8.11 -3.53
N ARG A 49 -5.23 8.47 -4.77
CA ARG A 49 -4.25 9.00 -5.73
C ARG A 49 -3.50 10.22 -5.18
N SER A 50 -4.19 11.17 -4.55
CA SER A 50 -3.55 12.39 -4.04
C SER A 50 -2.56 12.12 -2.91
N GLN A 51 -2.92 11.25 -1.97
CA GLN A 51 -1.98 10.85 -0.90
C GLN A 51 -0.81 10.03 -1.43
N ILE A 52 -1.06 9.12 -2.37
CA ILE A 52 0.00 8.33 -3.00
C ILE A 52 0.95 9.25 -3.76
N ASP A 53 0.43 10.24 -4.51
CA ASP A 53 1.27 11.20 -5.24
C ASP A 53 2.14 12.02 -4.29
N ASP A 54 1.57 12.55 -3.20
CA ASP A 54 2.28 13.31 -2.16
C ASP A 54 3.38 12.48 -1.49
N LEU A 55 3.07 11.24 -1.11
CA LEU A 55 4.02 10.33 -0.47
C LEU A 55 5.15 9.87 -1.42
N LEU A 56 4.89 9.81 -2.73
CA LEU A 56 5.89 9.49 -3.75
C LEU A 56 6.69 10.71 -4.24
N ALA A 57 6.19 11.92 -4.00
CA ALA A 57 6.85 13.16 -4.38
C ALA A 57 7.84 13.68 -3.32
N LYS A 58 7.85 13.04 -2.14
CA LYS A 58 8.84 13.25 -1.07
C LYS A 58 10.12 12.47 -1.35
#